data_AF-A0A7G2IT70-F1
#
_entry.id   AF-A0A7G2IT70-F1
#
_cell.length_a   1.000
_cell.length_b   1.000
_cell.length_c   1.000
_cell.angle_alpha   90.00
_cell.angle_beta   90.00
_cell.angle_gamma   90.00
#
_symmetry.space_group_name_H-M   'P 1'
#
loop_
_entity.id
_entity.type
_entity.pdbx_description
1 polymer ?
#
loop_
_entity_poly.entity_id
_entity_poly.type
_entity_poly.pdbx_seq_one_letter_code
_entity_poly.pdbx_strand_id
1 'polypeptide(L)'
;MTAAWGENRPKVIVAEALIADCLYRSARSKEGDAIAVGGDLQTVMAGLACGEANSIGWKLLRDYANAFASCPDEVAALGMRMLGNPLAGDPQIISGESGAVTTGLLALLMTSPELAQTREQLGLDAHSRVLLVSTEGDTDPQQYLDIVWGGQYPGINK
;
A
#
# COMPACT_ATOMS: atom_id res chain seq x y z
N MET A 1 7.52 4.99 -19.32
CA MET A 1 7.47 6.16 -18.43
C MET A 1 8.70 7.04 -18.57
N THR A 2 9.90 6.55 -18.25
CA THR A 2 11.14 7.34 -18.35
C THR A 2 11.40 7.89 -19.76
N ALA A 3 11.18 7.10 -20.81
CA ALA A 3 11.35 7.58 -22.20
C ALA A 3 10.35 8.68 -22.62
N ALA A 4 9.18 8.74 -21.99
CA ALA A 4 8.12 9.69 -22.38
C ALA A 4 8.04 10.91 -21.44
N TRP A 5 8.51 10.79 -20.19
CA TRP A 5 8.36 11.82 -19.16
C TRP A 5 9.70 12.24 -18.52
N GLY A 6 10.79 11.48 -18.73
CA GLY A 6 12.12 11.79 -18.21
C GLY A 6 12.11 12.04 -16.69
N GLU A 7 12.62 13.20 -16.28
CA GLU A 7 12.63 13.65 -14.89
C GLU A 7 11.22 13.97 -14.35
N ASN A 8 10.25 14.26 -15.23
CA ASN A 8 8.87 14.53 -14.85
C ASN A 8 8.03 13.27 -14.67
N ARG A 9 8.64 12.07 -14.69
CA ARG A 9 7.90 10.82 -14.47
C ARG A 9 7.20 10.82 -13.10
N PRO A 10 6.00 10.23 -12.96
CA PRO A 10 5.38 10.10 -11.66
C PRO A 10 6.26 9.26 -10.73
N LYS A 11 6.22 9.59 -9.44
CA LYS A 11 6.82 8.75 -8.40
C LYS A 11 5.98 7.49 -8.23
N VAL A 12 6.64 6.34 -8.18
CA VAL A 12 5.99 5.04 -7.98
C VAL A 12 6.32 4.54 -6.57
N ILE A 13 5.29 4.29 -5.78
CA ILE A 13 5.41 3.78 -4.41
C ILE A 13 4.74 2.40 -4.41
N VAL A 14 5.47 1.38 -3.95
CA VAL A 14 4.97 0.01 -3.84
C VAL A 14 4.55 -0.24 -2.41
N ALA A 15 3.38 -0.84 -2.19
CA ALA A 15 2.89 -1.22 -0.86
C ALA A 15 2.75 -2.75 -0.80
N GLU A 16 3.26 -3.35 0.28
CA GLU A 16 3.16 -4.79 0.57
C GLU A 16 2.62 -5.00 1.97
N ALA A 17 2.07 -6.19 2.23
CA ALA A 17 1.73 -6.61 3.58
C ALA A 17 3.00 -6.81 4.41
N LEU A 18 3.03 -6.33 5.66
CA LEU A 18 4.20 -6.34 6.54
C LEU A 18 4.86 -7.72 6.65
N ILE A 19 4.04 -8.75 6.76
CA ILE A 19 4.50 -10.13 6.93
C ILE A 19 4.90 -10.80 5.61
N ALA A 20 4.56 -10.22 4.46
CA ALA A 20 4.88 -10.69 3.10
C ALA A 20 5.62 -9.62 2.27
N ASP A 21 6.48 -8.82 2.90
CA ASP A 21 7.13 -7.64 2.34
C ASP A 21 8.42 -7.94 1.55
N CYS A 22 8.32 -8.89 0.62
CA CYS A 22 9.47 -9.42 -0.11
C CYS A 22 10.20 -8.35 -0.94
N LEU A 23 9.48 -7.44 -1.61
CA LEU A 23 10.06 -6.36 -2.42
C LEU A 23 10.71 -5.29 -1.52
N TYR A 24 10.10 -4.95 -0.39
CA TYR A 24 10.66 -4.04 0.61
C TYR A 24 12.01 -4.56 1.13
N ARG A 25 12.09 -5.85 1.47
CA ARG A 25 13.35 -6.46 1.89
C ARG A 25 14.36 -6.50 0.74
N SER A 26 13.92 -6.84 -0.47
CA SER A 26 14.76 -6.83 -1.68
C SER A 26 15.38 -5.45 -1.93
N ALA A 27 14.59 -4.38 -1.79
CA ALA A 27 15.05 -3.00 -1.95
C ALA A 27 16.07 -2.56 -0.87
N ARG A 28 16.10 -3.26 0.26
CA ARG A 28 17.06 -3.03 1.35
C ARG A 28 18.31 -3.90 1.25
N SER A 29 18.34 -4.93 0.39
CA SER A 29 19.56 -5.72 0.15
C SER A 29 20.62 -4.86 -0.52
N LYS A 30 21.88 -5.07 -0.11
CA LYS A 30 23.02 -4.36 -0.70
C LYS A 30 23.34 -4.88 -2.10
N GLU A 31 23.01 -6.13 -2.35
CA GLU A 31 23.23 -6.87 -3.58
C GLU A 31 22.16 -6.53 -4.63
N GLY A 32 20.98 -6.06 -4.20
CA GLY A 32 19.85 -5.72 -5.07
C GLY A 32 19.09 -6.95 -5.59
N ASP A 33 19.33 -8.10 -4.97
CA ASP A 33 18.70 -9.37 -5.32
C ASP A 33 17.29 -9.47 -4.73
N ALA A 34 16.44 -10.26 -5.39
CA ALA A 34 15.12 -10.59 -4.87
C ALA A 34 15.27 -11.47 -3.62
N ILE A 35 14.67 -11.04 -2.51
CA ILE A 35 14.65 -11.76 -1.24
C ILE A 35 13.30 -12.45 -1.07
N ALA A 36 13.35 -13.76 -0.83
CA ALA A 36 12.18 -14.52 -0.43
C ALA A 36 11.87 -14.34 1.06
N VAL A 37 10.58 -14.30 1.39
CA VAL A 37 10.03 -14.30 2.76
C VAL A 37 9.28 -15.62 2.94
N GLY A 38 9.77 -16.44 3.85
CA GLY A 38 9.10 -17.69 4.25
C GLY A 38 8.41 -17.54 5.60
N GLY A 39 7.76 -18.63 6.04
CA GLY A 39 7.01 -18.68 7.30
C GLY A 39 5.51 -18.68 7.08
N ASP A 40 4.77 -18.36 8.15
CA ASP A 40 3.32 -18.27 8.09
C ASP A 40 2.91 -16.86 7.63
N LEU A 41 2.48 -16.76 6.37
CA LEU A 41 2.16 -15.50 5.72
C LEU A 41 0.66 -15.13 5.89
N GLN A 42 0.13 -15.27 7.11
CA GLN A 42 -1.25 -14.86 7.42
C GLN A 42 -1.35 -13.34 7.53
N THR A 43 -2.04 -12.74 6.57
CA THR A 43 -2.44 -11.33 6.55
C THR A 43 -3.86 -11.27 6.02
N VAL A 44 -4.61 -10.26 6.45
CA VAL A 44 -5.93 -9.98 5.89
C VAL A 44 -5.86 -9.60 4.40
N MET A 45 -4.71 -9.10 3.93
CA MET A 45 -4.45 -8.80 2.51
C MET A 45 -4.10 -10.08 1.73
N ALA A 46 -5.04 -11.00 1.60
CA ALA A 46 -4.82 -12.31 0.98
C ALA A 46 -4.21 -12.23 -0.43
N GLY A 47 -4.56 -11.21 -1.22
CA GLY A 47 -3.99 -10.98 -2.56
C GLY A 47 -2.52 -10.54 -2.56
N LEU A 48 -2.00 -10.09 -1.42
CA LEU A 48 -0.61 -9.63 -1.23
C LEU A 48 0.23 -10.58 -0.36
N ALA A 49 -0.31 -11.73 0.06
CA ALA A 49 0.37 -12.74 0.87
C ALA A 49 1.38 -13.57 0.04
N CYS A 50 2.29 -12.90 -0.67
CA CYS A 50 3.28 -13.53 -1.53
C CYS A 50 4.69 -13.42 -0.92
N GLY A 51 5.35 -14.56 -0.72
CA GLY A 51 6.69 -14.61 -0.16
C GLY A 51 7.81 -14.34 -1.17
N GLU A 52 7.55 -14.40 -2.47
CA GLU A 52 8.59 -14.33 -3.50
C GLU A 52 8.25 -13.32 -4.59
N ALA A 53 9.20 -12.43 -4.85
CA ALA A 53 9.07 -11.47 -5.93
C ALA A 53 9.11 -12.16 -7.30
N ASN A 54 8.18 -11.79 -8.19
CA ASN A 54 8.29 -12.14 -9.60
C ASN A 54 9.59 -11.54 -10.16
N SER A 55 10.47 -12.37 -10.73
CA SER A 55 11.81 -11.93 -11.18
C SER A 55 11.79 -10.87 -12.29
N ILE A 56 10.77 -10.87 -13.15
CA ILE A 56 10.58 -9.85 -14.19
C ILE A 56 10.06 -8.56 -13.56
N GLY A 57 9.04 -8.67 -12.70
CA GLY A 57 8.47 -7.54 -11.97
C GLY A 57 9.50 -6.84 -11.08
N TRP A 58 10.33 -7.60 -10.36
CA TRP A 58 11.37 -7.07 -9.50
C TRP A 58 12.36 -6.19 -10.26
N LYS A 59 12.85 -6.63 -11.42
CA LYS A 59 13.79 -5.82 -12.23
C LYS A 59 13.19 -4.46 -12.59
N LEU A 60 11.90 -4.43 -12.95
CA LEU A 60 11.21 -3.19 -13.25
C LEU A 60 11.06 -2.31 -11.99
N LEU A 61 10.61 -2.89 -10.88
CA LEU A 61 10.39 -2.12 -9.66
C LEU A 61 11.70 -1.62 -9.05
N ARG A 62 12.77 -2.42 -9.05
CA ARG A 62 14.11 -2.03 -8.61
C ARG A 62 14.62 -0.80 -9.36
N ASP A 63 14.42 -0.75 -10.67
CA ASP A 63 14.96 0.31 -11.52
C ASP A 63 14.07 1.57 -11.53
N TYR A 64 12.76 1.44 -11.27
CA TYR A 64 11.81 2.54 -11.49
C TYR A 64 10.96 2.95 -10.27
N ALA A 65 10.80 2.10 -9.26
CA ALA A 65 10.11 2.48 -8.03
C ALA A 65 10.94 3.52 -7.25
N ASN A 66 10.24 4.40 -6.54
CA ASN A 66 10.83 5.45 -5.72
C ASN A 66 10.83 5.09 -4.24
N ALA A 67 9.89 4.26 -3.81
CA ALA A 67 9.82 3.76 -2.45
C ALA A 67 9.06 2.44 -2.39
N PHE A 68 9.36 1.67 -1.34
CA PHE A 68 8.67 0.44 -0.98
C PHE A 68 8.17 0.61 0.45
N ALA A 69 6.92 0.26 0.71
CA ALA A 69 6.26 0.37 2.00
C ALA A 69 5.82 -1.02 2.47
N SER A 70 6.17 -1.33 3.71
CA SER A 70 5.77 -2.54 4.42
C SER A 70 4.66 -2.17 5.39
N CYS A 71 3.43 -2.58 5.07
CA CYS A 71 2.21 -2.07 5.69
C CYS A 71 1.55 -3.12 6.58
N PRO A 72 1.32 -2.85 7.87
CA PRO A 72 0.53 -3.75 8.70
C PRO A 72 -0.96 -3.73 8.30
N ASP A 73 -1.72 -4.75 8.69
CA ASP A 73 -3.11 -4.97 8.26
C ASP A 73 -4.05 -3.82 8.61
N GLU A 74 -3.76 -3.07 9.69
CA GLU A 74 -4.50 -1.88 10.08
C GLU A 74 -4.49 -0.79 9.01
N VAL A 75 -3.44 -0.75 8.16
CA VAL A 75 -3.35 0.18 7.03
C VAL A 75 -4.41 -0.16 5.99
N ALA A 76 -4.53 -1.44 5.60
CA ALA A 76 -5.57 -1.89 4.68
C ALA A 76 -6.96 -1.58 5.23
N ALA A 77 -7.22 -1.95 6.50
CA ALA A 77 -8.49 -1.71 7.16
C ALA A 77 -8.87 -0.21 7.24
N LEU A 78 -7.90 0.68 7.46
CA LEU A 78 -8.11 2.13 7.38
C LEU A 78 -8.56 2.54 5.98
N GLY A 79 -7.89 2.07 4.93
CA GLY A 79 -8.25 2.33 3.54
C GLY A 79 -9.67 1.88 3.21
N MET A 80 -10.05 0.67 3.63
CA MET A 80 -11.38 0.10 3.39
C MET A 80 -12.47 1.01 3.98
N ARG A 81 -12.28 1.42 5.24
CA ARG A 81 -13.24 2.30 5.94
C ARG A 81 -13.32 3.68 5.31
N MET A 82 -12.20 4.26 4.87
CA MET A 82 -12.20 5.56 4.21
C MET A 82 -12.89 5.53 2.84
N LEU A 83 -12.67 4.50 2.05
CA LEU A 83 -13.33 4.33 0.74
C LEU A 83 -14.82 3.98 0.88
N GLY A 84 -15.16 3.16 1.88
CA GLY A 84 -16.53 2.76 2.18
C GLY A 84 -17.35 3.83 2.91
N ASN A 85 -16.72 4.81 3.54
CA ASN A 85 -17.37 5.93 4.21
C ASN A 85 -16.68 7.26 3.86
N PRO A 86 -16.84 7.73 2.61
CA PRO A 86 -16.12 8.88 2.10
C PRO A 86 -16.67 10.21 2.66
N LEU A 87 -15.90 11.28 2.45
CA LEU A 87 -16.39 12.64 2.71
C LEU A 87 -17.50 13.02 1.72
N ALA A 88 -18.33 13.99 2.12
CA ALA A 88 -19.42 14.46 1.26
C ALA A 88 -18.88 15.01 -0.08
N GLY A 89 -19.38 14.45 -1.17
CA GLY A 89 -19.00 14.81 -2.54
C GLY A 89 -18.08 13.78 -3.22
N ASP A 90 -17.37 12.97 -2.44
CA ASP A 90 -16.56 11.88 -2.98
C ASP A 90 -17.41 10.62 -3.20
N PRO A 91 -17.16 9.84 -4.27
CA PRO A 91 -17.90 8.61 -4.53
C PRO A 91 -17.51 7.53 -3.51
N GLN A 92 -18.51 6.79 -3.04
CA GLN A 92 -18.28 5.59 -2.23
C GLN A 92 -17.68 4.48 -3.11
N ILE A 93 -16.67 3.80 -2.58
CA ILE A 93 -16.00 2.68 -3.25
C ILE A 93 -15.95 1.50 -2.28
N ILE A 94 -16.48 0.36 -2.72
CA ILE A 94 -16.27 -0.92 -2.03
C ILE A 94 -14.90 -1.42 -2.46
N SER A 95 -13.96 -1.44 -1.52
CA SER A 95 -12.60 -1.93 -1.75
C SER A 95 -12.24 -2.93 -0.67
N GLY A 96 -11.86 -4.13 -1.09
CA GLY A 96 -11.34 -5.16 -0.19
C GLY A 96 -9.98 -4.81 0.36
N GLU A 97 -9.48 -5.72 1.19
CA GLU A 97 -8.28 -5.59 2.01
C GLU A 97 -7.05 -5.26 1.19
N SER A 98 -6.76 -6.08 0.17
CA SER A 98 -5.58 -5.91 -0.69
C SER A 98 -5.73 -4.66 -1.56
N GLY A 99 -6.96 -4.37 -2.01
CA GLY A 99 -7.25 -3.22 -2.86
C GLY A 99 -7.13 -1.88 -2.13
N ALA A 100 -7.41 -1.85 -0.83
CA ALA A 100 -7.52 -0.61 -0.07
C ALA A 100 -6.20 -0.14 0.58
N VAL A 101 -5.17 -1.00 0.64
CA VAL A 101 -3.90 -0.71 1.33
C VAL A 101 -3.24 0.59 0.86
N THR A 102 -3.33 0.91 -0.43
CA THR A 102 -2.71 2.12 -0.99
C THR A 102 -3.40 3.40 -0.52
N THR A 103 -4.72 3.38 -0.35
CA THR A 103 -5.48 4.49 0.26
C THR A 103 -5.14 4.66 1.72
N GLY A 104 -5.07 3.55 2.47
CA GLY A 104 -4.65 3.57 3.87
C GLY A 104 -3.25 4.13 4.07
N LEU A 105 -2.30 3.71 3.23
CA LEU A 105 -0.92 4.20 3.25
C LEU A 105 -0.86 5.70 2.96
N LEU A 106 -1.57 6.18 1.93
CA LEU A 106 -1.63 7.61 1.63
C LEU A 106 -2.22 8.39 2.81
N ALA A 107 -3.31 7.92 3.40
CA ALA A 107 -3.93 8.56 4.55
C ALA A 107 -2.95 8.70 5.72
N LEU A 108 -2.19 7.65 6.04
CA LEU A 108 -1.18 7.70 7.09
C LEU A 108 -0.04 8.67 6.75
N LEU A 109 0.53 8.61 5.55
CA LEU A 109 1.58 9.55 5.12
C LEU A 109 1.12 11.01 5.25
N MET A 110 -0.15 11.29 4.95
CA MET A 110 -0.69 12.65 4.98
C MET A 110 -1.08 13.12 6.39
N THR A 111 -1.40 12.21 7.32
CA THR A 111 -2.01 12.59 8.62
C THR A 111 -1.17 12.24 9.85
N SER A 112 -0.24 11.29 9.76
CA SER A 112 0.65 10.93 10.86
C SER A 112 1.81 11.95 10.98
N PRO A 113 2.02 12.55 12.16
CA PRO A 113 3.21 13.37 12.43
C PRO A 113 4.51 12.58 12.34
N GLU A 114 4.51 11.30 12.73
CA GLU A 114 5.67 10.41 12.72
C GLU A 114 6.18 10.16 11.30
N LEU A 115 5.27 10.21 10.32
CA LEU A 115 5.58 10.04 8.90
C LEU A 115 5.82 11.37 8.16
N ALA A 116 5.88 12.51 8.86
CA ALA A 116 6.04 13.82 8.23
C ALA A 116 7.33 13.92 7.40
N GLN A 117 8.45 13.40 7.90
CA GLN A 117 9.72 13.37 7.18
C GLN A 117 9.63 12.48 5.94
N THR A 118 8.99 11.31 6.04
CA THR A 118 8.77 10.40 4.91
C THR A 118 7.89 11.05 3.85
N ARG A 119 6.81 11.74 4.25
CA ARG A 119 5.95 12.51 3.34
C ARG A 119 6.74 13.56 2.56
N GLU A 120 7.60 14.31 3.25
CA GLU A 120 8.46 15.33 2.63
C GLU A 120 9.46 14.72 1.65
N GLN A 121 10.13 13.62 2.02
CA GLN A 121 11.05 12.89 1.13
C GLN A 121 10.34 12.35 -0.13
N LEU A 122 9.11 11.88 0.03
CA LEU A 122 8.25 11.47 -1.08
C LEU A 122 7.73 12.66 -1.89
N GLY A 123 7.90 13.90 -1.41
CA GLY A 123 7.42 15.12 -2.05
C GLY A 123 5.90 15.17 -2.19
N LEU A 124 5.19 14.62 -1.21
CA LEU A 124 3.74 14.65 -1.14
C LEU A 124 3.29 15.95 -0.46
N ASP A 125 2.52 16.75 -1.19
CA ASP A 125 2.06 18.08 -0.77
C ASP A 125 0.69 18.43 -1.38
N ALA A 126 0.26 19.68 -1.20
CA ALA A 126 -1.02 20.17 -1.72
C ALA A 126 -1.09 20.28 -3.26
N HIS A 127 0.04 20.16 -3.97
CA HIS A 127 0.09 20.22 -5.43
C HIS A 127 0.17 18.82 -6.07
N SER A 128 0.33 17.79 -5.24
CA SER A 128 0.45 16.40 -5.67
C SER A 128 -0.85 15.88 -6.27
N ARG A 129 -0.74 15.14 -7.39
CA ARG A 129 -1.84 14.35 -7.95
C ARG A 129 -1.50 12.87 -7.79
N VAL A 130 -2.25 12.18 -6.95
CA VAL A 130 -1.98 10.79 -6.59
C VAL A 130 -2.98 9.88 -7.29
N LEU A 131 -2.47 8.86 -7.99
CA LEU A 131 -3.25 7.77 -8.53
C LEU A 131 -3.14 6.57 -7.58
N LEU A 132 -4.28 6.04 -7.16
CA LEU A 132 -4.39 4.82 -6.37
C LEU A 132 -5.21 3.80 -7.16
N VAL A 133 -4.94 2.52 -6.95
CA VAL A 133 -5.65 1.42 -7.62
C VAL A 133 -6.28 0.54 -6.57
N SER A 134 -7.62 0.50 -6.55
CA SER A 134 -8.36 -0.52 -5.83
C SER A 134 -8.47 -1.76 -6.73
N THR A 135 -7.77 -2.83 -6.36
CA THR A 135 -7.65 -4.04 -7.18
C THR A 135 -8.80 -5.01 -7.00
N GLU A 136 -9.56 -4.90 -5.90
CA GLU A 136 -10.66 -5.79 -5.57
C GLU A 136 -11.74 -5.08 -4.74
N GLY A 137 -12.98 -5.57 -4.85
CA GLY A 137 -14.09 -5.21 -3.97
C GLY A 137 -14.13 -6.12 -2.73
N ASP A 138 -15.33 -6.38 -2.20
CA ASP A 138 -15.60 -7.27 -1.06
C ASP A 138 -15.58 -8.76 -1.46
N THR A 139 -14.42 -9.27 -1.88
CA THR A 139 -14.24 -10.68 -2.30
C THR A 139 -14.55 -11.67 -1.18
N ASP A 140 -14.33 -11.27 0.09
CA ASP A 140 -14.93 -11.87 1.29
C ASP A 140 -15.89 -10.86 1.96
N PRO A 141 -17.20 -10.95 1.70
CA PRO A 141 -18.17 -10.01 2.25
C PRO A 141 -18.25 -10.01 3.78
N GLN A 142 -18.01 -11.15 4.43
CA GLN A 142 -18.08 -11.22 5.89
C GLN A 142 -16.88 -10.53 6.51
N GLN A 143 -15.68 -10.82 6.01
CA GLN A 143 -14.46 -10.17 6.48
C GLN A 143 -14.50 -8.65 6.22
N TYR A 144 -15.05 -8.23 5.08
CA TYR A 144 -15.30 -6.81 4.79
C TYR A 144 -16.18 -6.16 5.87
N LEU A 145 -17.32 -6.76 6.20
CA LEU A 145 -18.24 -6.22 7.23
C LEU A 145 -17.63 -6.23 8.64
N ASP A 146 -16.87 -7.27 8.99
CA ASP A 146 -16.16 -7.34 10.28
C ASP A 146 -15.14 -6.19 10.43
N ILE A 147 -14.54 -5.74 9.33
CA ILE A 147 -13.62 -4.60 9.31
C ILE A 147 -14.35 -3.26 9.32
N VAL A 148 -15.32 -3.07 8.40
CA VAL A 148 -15.92 -1.74 8.19
C VAL A 148 -17.02 -1.41 9.19
N TRP A 149 -17.70 -2.41 9.74
CA TRP A 149 -18.75 -2.24 10.75
C TRP A 149 -18.30 -2.76 12.12
N GLY A 150 -17.67 -3.94 12.16
CA GLY A 150 -17.20 -4.58 13.40
C GLY A 150 -15.94 -3.93 13.99
N GLY A 151 -15.21 -3.13 13.21
CA GLY A 151 -14.02 -2.42 13.68
C GLY A 151 -12.79 -3.30 13.88
N GLN A 152 -12.74 -4.49 13.26
CA GLN A 152 -11.53 -5.31 13.24
C GLN A 152 -10.35 -4.52 12.66
N TYR A 153 -9.14 -4.77 13.18
CA TYR A 153 -7.93 -3.99 12.91
C TYR A 153 -8.16 -2.48 13.19
N PRO A 154 -8.28 -2.10 14.48
CA PRO A 154 -8.54 -0.71 14.85
C PRO A 154 -7.41 0.19 14.34
N GLY A 155 -7.73 1.45 14.04
CA GLY A 155 -6.77 2.40 13.48
C GLY A 155 -5.50 2.50 14.33
N ILE A 156 -4.37 2.78 13.66
CA ILE A 156 -3.08 2.98 14.32
C ILE A 156 -3.21 4.19 15.24
N ASN A 157 -3.26 3.95 16.55
CA ASN A 157 -3.42 5.00 17.56
C ASN A 157 -2.24 5.99 17.48
N LYS A 158 -2.60 7.28 17.55
CA LYS A 158 -1.70 8.44 17.67
C LYS A 158 -0.97 8.45 19.02
#